data_AF-A0A6L8BEE2-F1
#
_entry.id   AF-A0A6L8BEE2-F1
#
_cell.length_a   1.000
_cell.length_b   1.000
_cell.length_c   1.000
_cell.angle_alpha   90.00
_cell.angle_beta   90.00
_cell.angle_gamma   90.00
#
_symmetry.space_group_name_H-M   'P 1'
#
loop_
_entity.id
_entity.type
_entity.pdbx_description
1 polymer ?
#
loop_
_entity_poly.entity_id
_entity_poly.type
_entity_poly.pdbx_seq_one_letter_code
_entity_poly.pdbx_strand_id
1 'polypeptide(L)'
;MGGLDAGPVDQQEAADEPWHKRVKAVVQLLVRNPDSPMNVDELRRGIEDLPPEDYDRLGYFERWTRSMAAILTEKGVISEAEIDAKMAEIEQGWQRDGPS
;
A
#
# COMPACT_ATOMS: atom_id res chain seq x y z
N MET A 1 -6.99 4.17 -16.76
CA MET A 1 -7.65 5.09 -17.72
C MET A 1 -7.78 4.40 -19.07
N GLY A 2 -8.99 4.28 -19.62
CA GLY A 2 -9.22 3.74 -20.97
C GLY A 2 -9.57 4.85 -21.95
N GLY A 3 -8.83 4.97 -23.06
CA GLY A 3 -9.16 5.90 -24.16
C GLY A 3 -8.20 7.08 -24.39
N LEU A 4 -7.09 7.18 -23.65
CA LEU A 4 -6.03 8.18 -23.90
C LEU A 4 -4.86 7.52 -24.65
N ASP A 5 -4.17 8.29 -25.50
CA ASP A 5 -2.91 7.87 -26.12
C ASP A 5 -1.92 7.55 -25.00
N ALA A 6 -1.73 6.26 -24.73
CA ALA A 6 -0.69 5.79 -23.84
C ALA A 6 0.64 6.07 -24.54
N GLY A 7 1.37 7.08 -24.07
CA GLY A 7 2.77 7.27 -24.45
C GLY A 7 3.58 5.98 -24.28
N PRO A 8 4.82 5.92 -24.79
CA PRO A 8 5.63 4.71 -24.74
C PRO A 8 5.64 4.11 -23.33
N VAL A 9 5.18 2.87 -23.22
CA VAL A 9 5.11 2.13 -21.95
C VAL A 9 6.55 1.95 -21.47
N ASP A 10 6.87 2.54 -20.32
CA ASP A 10 8.11 2.21 -19.63
C ASP A 10 8.00 0.77 -19.12
N GLN A 11 8.71 -0.14 -19.80
CA GLN A 11 8.76 -1.56 -19.46
C GLN A 11 9.88 -1.88 -18.46
N GLN A 12 10.53 -0.87 -17.88
CA GLN A 12 11.48 -1.12 -16.80
C GLN A 12 10.76 -1.79 -15.65
N GLU A 13 11.11 -3.05 -15.43
CA GLU A 13 10.69 -3.82 -14.29
C GLU A 13 11.21 -3.09 -13.04
N ALA A 14 10.30 -2.54 -12.23
CA ALA A 14 10.69 -1.90 -10.98
C ALA A 14 11.52 -2.91 -10.18
N ALA A 15 12.72 -2.51 -9.74
CA ALA A 15 13.59 -3.35 -8.94
C ALA A 15 12.77 -4.05 -7.85
N ASP A 16 12.95 -5.36 -7.73
CA ASP A 16 12.10 -6.25 -6.94
C ASP A 16 12.43 -6.10 -5.45
N GLU A 17 12.14 -4.92 -4.91
CA GLU A 17 12.48 -4.51 -3.55
C GLU A 17 11.83 -5.46 -2.54
N PRO A 18 12.54 -5.90 -1.48
CA PRO A 18 12.01 -6.83 -0.50
C PRO A 18 10.66 -6.41 0.09
N TRP A 19 10.40 -5.11 0.20
CA TRP A 19 9.14 -4.57 0.72
C TRP A 19 7.96 -4.77 -0.25
N HIS A 20 8.18 -4.76 -1.57
CA HIS A 20 7.15 -5.07 -2.57
C HIS A 20 6.56 -6.47 -2.34
N LYS A 21 7.42 -7.45 -2.09
CA LYS A 21 7.02 -8.84 -1.80
C LYS A 21 6.24 -8.93 -0.49
N ARG A 22 6.63 -8.17 0.54
CA ARG A 22 5.91 -8.11 1.82
C ARG A 22 4.51 -7.53 1.63
N VAL A 23 4.38 -6.38 0.96
CA VAL A 23 3.07 -5.76 0.67
C VAL A 23 2.19 -6.72 -0.10
N LYS A 24 2.71 -7.34 -1.16
CA LYS A 24 1.96 -8.34 -1.94
C LYS A 24 1.49 -9.50 -1.07
N ALA A 25 2.34 -10.05 -0.22
CA ALA A 25 1.98 -11.17 0.65
C ALA A 25 0.87 -10.79 1.65
N VAL A 26 0.99 -9.63 2.30
CA VAL A 26 -0.03 -9.15 3.26
C VAL A 26 -1.36 -8.90 2.56
N VAL A 27 -1.37 -8.20 1.42
CA VAL A 27 -2.59 -7.97 0.65
C VAL A 27 -3.22 -9.30 0.23
N GLN A 28 -2.43 -10.26 -0.26
CA GLN A 28 -2.96 -11.59 -0.64
C GLN A 28 -3.56 -12.34 0.55
N LEU A 29 -2.95 -12.25 1.74
CA LEU A 29 -3.49 -12.87 2.95
C LEU A 29 -4.85 -12.26 3.32
N LEU A 30 -4.96 -10.93 3.27
CA LEU A 30 -6.20 -10.22 3.58
C LEU A 30 -7.29 -10.56 2.55
N VAL A 31 -7.02 -10.44 1.25
CA VAL A 31 -8.09 -10.57 0.24
C VAL A 31 -8.52 -12.02 -0.05
N ARG A 32 -7.69 -13.02 0.29
CA ARG A 32 -8.02 -14.44 0.07
C ARG A 32 -8.74 -15.09 1.25
N ASN A 33 -8.65 -14.50 2.43
CA ASN A 33 -9.35 -15.02 3.60
C ASN A 33 -10.79 -14.50 3.62
N PRO A 34 -11.82 -15.38 3.53
CA PRO A 34 -13.21 -14.95 3.55
C PRO A 34 -13.64 -14.28 4.86
N ASP A 35 -12.94 -14.57 5.97
CA ASP A 35 -13.19 -13.97 7.29
C ASP A 35 -12.38 -12.68 7.51
N SER A 36 -11.65 -12.22 6.49
CA SER A 36 -10.84 -11.01 6.56
C SER A 36 -11.71 -9.76 6.65
N PRO A 37 -11.24 -8.72 7.37
CA PRO A 37 -11.90 -7.42 7.37
C PRO A 37 -11.80 -6.70 6.02
N MET A 38 -11.08 -7.19 5.02
CA MET A 38 -10.94 -6.54 3.71
C MET A 38 -10.99 -7.56 2.57
N ASN A 39 -11.64 -7.20 1.46
CA ASN A 39 -11.61 -7.97 0.21
C ASN A 39 -10.98 -7.20 -0.97
N VAL A 40 -10.86 -7.87 -2.13
CA VAL A 40 -10.22 -7.30 -3.33
C VAL A 40 -10.96 -6.11 -3.92
N ASP A 41 -12.28 -6.07 -3.81
CA ASP A 41 -13.09 -4.99 -4.39
C ASP A 41 -12.95 -3.72 -3.54
N GLU A 42 -12.86 -3.87 -2.22
CA GLU A 42 -12.56 -2.76 -1.32
C GLU A 42 -11.17 -2.19 -1.57
N LEU A 43 -10.15 -3.05 -1.73
CA LEU A 43 -8.81 -2.62 -2.09
C LEU A 43 -8.81 -1.80 -3.39
N ARG A 44 -9.54 -2.25 -4.42
CA ARG A 44 -9.67 -1.52 -5.70
C ARG A 44 -10.34 -0.18 -5.51
N ARG A 45 -11.46 -0.13 -4.80
CA ARG A 45 -12.17 1.11 -4.49
C ARG A 45 -11.24 2.12 -3.83
N GLY A 46 -10.49 1.72 -2.79
CA GLY A 46 -9.56 2.61 -2.11
C GLY A 46 -8.38 3.08 -2.98
N ILE A 47 -8.02 2.36 -4.05
CA ILE A 47 -7.02 2.82 -5.03
C ILE A 47 -7.64 3.83 -6.00
N GLU A 48 -8.89 3.63 -6.39
CA GLU A 48 -9.65 4.50 -7.30
C GLU A 48 -10.06 5.81 -6.61
N ASP A 49 -10.26 5.79 -5.30
CA ASP A 49 -10.56 6.96 -4.46
C ASP A 49 -9.34 7.84 -4.17
N LEU A 50 -8.13 7.42 -4.57
CA LEU A 50 -6.92 8.23 -4.40
C LEU A 50 -7.04 9.53 -5.20
N PRO A 51 -6.63 10.68 -4.64
CA PRO A 51 -6.51 11.93 -5.39
C PRO A 51 -5.72 11.71 -6.69
N PRO A 52 -6.13 12.28 -7.84
CA PRO A 52 -5.46 12.05 -9.12
C PRO A 52 -3.94 12.32 -9.08
N GLU A 53 -3.52 13.32 -8.31
CA GLU A 53 -2.12 13.66 -8.07
C GLU A 53 -1.31 12.55 -7.38
N ASP A 54 -1.93 11.83 -6.44
CA ASP A 54 -1.33 10.68 -5.76
C ASP A 54 -1.42 9.42 -6.64
N TYR A 55 -2.47 9.29 -7.45
CA TYR A 55 -2.57 8.20 -8.41
C TYR A 55 -1.45 8.25 -9.45
N ASP A 56 -1.06 9.42 -9.96
CA ASP A 56 0.01 9.48 -10.97
C ASP A 56 1.42 9.40 -10.34
N ARG A 57 1.57 9.85 -9.09
CA ARG A 57 2.86 9.91 -8.39
C ARG A 57 3.25 8.59 -7.71
N LEU A 58 2.29 7.87 -7.13
CA LEU A 58 2.58 6.69 -6.33
C LEU A 58 2.86 5.46 -7.19
N GLY A 59 3.85 4.66 -6.78
CA GLY A 59 4.09 3.34 -7.35
C GLY A 59 2.96 2.36 -7.05
N TYR A 60 2.91 1.25 -7.80
CA TYR A 60 1.85 0.24 -7.66
C TYR A 60 1.67 -0.28 -6.23
N PHE A 61 2.77 -0.69 -5.59
CA PHE A 61 2.74 -1.21 -4.21
C PHE A 61 2.50 -0.12 -3.16
N GLU A 62 2.82 1.13 -3.46
CA GLU A 62 2.51 2.26 -2.58
C GLU A 62 1.01 2.53 -2.53
N ARG A 63 0.34 2.50 -3.70
CA ARG A 63 -1.14 2.62 -3.77
C ARG A 63 -1.82 1.50 -3.01
N TRP A 64 -1.30 0.27 -3.10
CA TRP A 64 -1.81 -0.87 -2.32
C TRP A 64 -1.66 -0.64 -0.82
N THR A 65 -0.48 -0.22 -0.36
CA THR A 65 -0.23 0.08 1.05
C THR A 65 -1.17 1.17 1.55
N ARG A 66 -1.37 2.26 0.79
CA ARG A 66 -2.28 3.35 1.17
C ARG A 66 -3.74 2.88 1.28
N SER A 67 -4.24 2.21 0.25
CA SER A 67 -5.62 1.70 0.23
C SER A 67 -5.86 0.71 1.38
N MET A 68 -4.94 -0.24 1.59
CA MET A 68 -5.01 -1.20 2.69
C MET A 68 -5.02 -0.52 4.05
N ALA A 69 -4.10 0.43 4.31
CA ALA A 69 -4.04 1.13 5.58
C ALA A 69 -5.32 1.93 5.86
N ALA A 70 -5.87 2.61 4.85
CA ALA A 70 -7.11 3.36 4.97
C ALA A 70 -8.29 2.43 5.34
N ILE A 71 -8.46 1.31 4.63
CA ILE A 71 -9.55 0.36 4.88
C ILE A 71 -9.46 -0.27 6.27
N LEU A 72 -8.26 -0.70 6.67
CA LEU A 72 -8.06 -1.31 7.99
C LEU A 72 -8.29 -0.28 9.12
N THR A 73 -8.00 1.00 8.87
CA THR A 73 -8.26 2.08 9.81
C THR A 73 -9.75 2.40 9.90
N GLU A 74 -10.44 2.54 8.77
CA GLU A 74 -11.89 2.76 8.69
C GLU A 74 -12.67 1.68 9.46
N LYS A 75 -12.19 0.44 9.39
CA LYS A 75 -12.81 -0.72 10.06
C LYS A 75 -12.33 -0.93 11.51
N GLY A 76 -11.45 -0.06 12.02
CA GLY A 76 -10.95 -0.13 13.39
C GLY A 76 -10.07 -1.35 13.68
N VAL A 77 -9.48 -1.97 12.65
CA VAL A 77 -8.54 -3.10 12.79
C VAL A 77 -7.18 -2.59 13.27
N ILE A 78 -6.79 -1.42 12.79
CA ILE A 78 -5.63 -0.64 13.26
C ILE A 78 -6.09 0.81 13.42
N SER A 79 -5.45 1.57 14.29
CA SER A 79 -5.69 3.00 14.46
C SER A 79 -4.54 3.83 13.91
N GLU A 80 -4.82 5.10 13.57
CA GLU A 80 -3.77 6.05 13.18
C GLU A 80 -2.68 6.16 14.27
N ALA A 81 -3.09 6.16 15.54
CA ALA A 81 -2.16 6.20 16.66
C ALA A 81 -1.22 4.98 16.73
N GLU A 82 -1.71 3.78 16.39
CA GLU A 82 -0.87 2.58 16.33
C GLU A 82 0.11 2.62 15.15
N ILE A 83 -0.33 3.16 14.00
CA ILE A 83 0.54 3.38 12.85
C ILE A 83 1.65 4.37 13.22
N ASP A 84 1.28 5.52 13.79
CA ASP A 84 2.23 6.57 14.18
C ASP A 84 3.23 6.08 15.23
N ALA A 85 2.75 5.37 16.25
CA ALA A 85 3.60 4.74 17.26
C ALA A 85 4.59 3.77 16.60
N LYS A 86 4.12 2.95 15.65
CA LYS A 86 4.99 1.98 14.97
C LYS A 86 6.03 2.65 14.09
N MET A 87 5.67 3.71 13.38
CA MET A 87 6.60 4.48 12.57
C MET A 87 7.67 5.16 13.44
N ALA A 88 7.29 5.70 14.61
CA ALA A 88 8.23 6.27 15.56
C ALA A 88 9.21 5.23 16.11
N GLU A 89 8.75 4.01 16.42
CA GLU A 89 9.63 2.91 16.83
C GLU A 89 10.65 2.53 15.74
N ILE A 90 10.21 2.45 14.48
CA ILE A 90 11.08 2.11 13.34
C ILE A 90 12.15 3.19 13.15
N GLU A 91 11.73 4.46 13.17
CA GLU A 91 12.63 5.61 13.03
C GLU A 91 13.69 5.64 14.14
N GLN A 92 13.28 5.40 15.40
CA GLN A 92 14.23 5.28 16.52
C GLN A 92 15.18 4.10 16.35
N GLY A 93 14.71 2.98 15.80
CA GLY A 93 15.55 1.84 15.44
C GLY A 93 16.62 2.21 14.42
N TRP A 94 16.25 2.94 13.36
CA TRP A 94 17.18 3.40 12.34
C TRP A 94 18.21 4.40 12.88
N GLN A 95 17.81 5.29 13.78
CA GLN A 95 18.73 6.24 14.42
C GLN A 95 19.78 5.53 15.30
N ARG A 96 19.42 4.37 15.88
CA ARG A 96 20.29 3.60 16.76
C ARG A 96 21.21 2.64 16.01
N ASP A 97 20.68 1.94 14.99
CA ASP A 97 21.37 0.81 14.35
C ASP A 97 21.70 1.04 12.86
N GLY A 98 21.21 2.13 12.25
CA GLY A 98 21.25 2.37 10.80
C GLY A 98 20.10 1.67 10.04
N PRO A 99 19.86 2.02 8.76
CA PRO A 99 18.85 1.34 7.94
C PRO A 99 19.25 -0.13 7.73
N SER A 100 18.28 -1.05 7.88
CA SER A 100 18.44 -2.49 7.61
C SER A 100 18.40 -2.82 6.12
#